data_AF-A0A2B4REY1-F1
#
_entry.id   AF-A0A2B4REY1-F1
#
_cell.length_a   1.000
_cell.length_b   1.000
_cell.length_c   1.000
_cell.angle_alpha   90.00
_cell.angle_beta   90.00
_cell.angle_gamma   90.00
#
_symmetry.space_group_name_H-M   'P 1'
#
loop_
_entity.id
_entity.type
_entity.pdbx_description
1 polymer ?
#
loop_
_entity_poly.entity_id
_entity_poly.type
_entity_poly.pdbx_seq_one_letter_code
_entity_poly.pdbx_strand_id
1 'polypeptide(L)'
;MVMAEKEKGRPSRLRLPKSAAEEQVLANEAVPSSTKYKNKWDLKIFREWQQQLRELKVPILDFGGLFKDYELHKVNHVSCEIEDMDAISLNYCLTKFVMEQYITNSKQ
;
A
#
# COMPACT_ATOMS: atom_id res chain seq x y z
N MET A 1 37.04 -32.47 -1.46
CA MET A 1 36.65 -31.18 -0.86
C MET A 1 35.14 -31.14 -0.88
N VAL A 2 34.49 -31.52 0.22
CA VAL A 2 33.02 -31.56 0.33
C VAL A 2 32.56 -30.16 0.68
N MET A 3 31.80 -29.53 -0.21
CA MET A 3 31.20 -28.22 0.05
C MET A 3 30.01 -28.44 1.00
N ALA A 4 30.16 -28.01 2.25
CA ALA A 4 29.10 -28.06 3.24
C ALA A 4 27.94 -27.17 2.78
N GLU A 5 26.78 -27.79 2.57
CA GLU A 5 25.53 -27.09 2.36
C GLU A 5 25.20 -26.28 3.61
N LYS A 6 25.20 -24.95 3.48
CA LYS A 6 24.85 -24.04 4.57
C LYS A 6 23.34 -24.13 4.80
N GLU A 7 22.99 -24.84 5.86
CA GLU A 7 21.64 -24.97 6.41
C GLU A 7 20.97 -23.58 6.49
N LYS A 8 19.90 -23.36 5.73
CA LYS A 8 19.06 -22.15 5.84
C LYS A 8 18.22 -22.27 7.11
N GLY A 9 18.82 -21.89 8.24
CA GLY A 9 18.09 -21.70 9.49
C GLY A 9 16.92 -20.75 9.27
N ARG A 10 15.73 -21.14 9.74
CA ARG A 10 14.53 -20.26 9.71
C ARG A 10 14.88 -18.96 10.45
N PRO A 11 14.73 -17.78 9.82
CA PRO A 11 14.94 -16.53 10.53
C PRO A 11 13.79 -16.33 11.51
N SER A 12 14.05 -16.64 12.79
CA SER A 12 13.17 -16.27 13.88
C SER A 12 13.68 -14.98 14.51
N ARG A 13 12.78 -13.98 14.55
CA ARG A 13 12.87 -12.63 15.15
C ARG A 13 13.29 -11.52 14.19
N LEU A 14 12.28 -10.71 13.85
CA LEU A 14 12.35 -9.40 13.22
C LEU A 14 13.42 -8.56 13.90
N ARG A 15 14.61 -8.53 13.29
CA ARG A 15 15.72 -7.68 13.70
C ARG A 15 15.68 -6.42 12.85
N LEU A 16 15.97 -5.26 13.44
CA LEU A 16 16.10 -4.03 12.68
C LEU A 16 17.27 -4.14 11.67
N PRO A 17 17.09 -3.75 10.40
CA PRO A 17 18.17 -3.76 9.41
C PRO A 17 19.36 -2.91 9.87
N LYS A 18 20.61 -3.31 9.56
CA LYS A 18 21.81 -2.50 9.82
C LYS A 18 22.06 -1.47 8.71
N SER A 19 21.45 -1.63 7.54
CA SER A 19 21.60 -0.72 6.40
C SER A 19 20.37 -0.77 5.49
N ALA A 20 20.19 0.28 4.68
CA ALA A 20 19.13 0.34 3.66
C ALA A 20 19.25 -0.79 2.63
N ALA A 21 20.47 -1.25 2.32
CA ALA A 21 20.69 -2.39 1.45
C ALA A 21 20.20 -3.71 2.09
N GLU A 22 20.46 -3.93 3.37
CA GLU A 22 19.95 -5.10 4.11
C GLU A 22 18.42 -5.02 4.21
N GLU A 23 17.86 -3.84 4.47
CA GLU A 23 16.41 -3.62 4.50
C GLU A 23 15.74 -4.02 3.20
N GLN A 24 16.29 -3.59 2.05
CA GLN A 24 15.74 -3.93 0.74
C GLN A 24 15.77 -5.44 0.48
N VAL A 25 16.83 -6.15 0.89
CA VAL A 25 16.92 -7.61 0.78
C VAL A 25 15.88 -8.28 1.67
N LEU A 26 15.79 -7.87 2.94
CA LEU A 26 14.83 -8.43 3.89
C LEU A 26 13.38 -8.19 3.45
N ALA A 27 13.06 -7.01 2.93
CA ALA A 27 11.76 -6.72 2.36
C ALA A 27 11.44 -7.64 1.18
N ASN A 28 12.40 -7.84 0.26
CA ASN A 28 12.24 -8.72 -0.90
C ASN A 28 12.10 -10.22 -0.53
N GLU A 29 12.73 -10.65 0.56
CA GLU A 29 12.62 -12.01 1.10
C GLU A 29 11.32 -12.21 1.90
N ALA A 30 10.85 -11.17 2.59
CA ALA A 30 9.62 -11.21 3.37
C ALA A 30 8.36 -11.24 2.50
N VAL A 31 8.40 -10.66 1.29
CA VAL A 31 7.29 -10.71 0.33
C VAL A 31 7.18 -12.14 -0.25
N PRO A 32 6.07 -12.86 0.00
CA PRO A 32 5.87 -14.19 -0.55
C PRO A 32 5.97 -14.20 -2.08
N SER A 33 6.60 -15.22 -2.65
CA SER A 33 6.77 -15.35 -4.11
C SER A 33 5.45 -15.29 -4.88
N SER A 34 4.36 -15.80 -4.28
CA SER A 34 3.01 -15.83 -4.85
C SER A 34 2.33 -14.45 -4.93
N THR A 35 2.80 -13.46 -4.18
CA THR A 35 2.23 -12.11 -4.16
C THR A 35 3.07 -11.09 -4.92
N LYS A 36 4.35 -11.38 -5.22
CA LYS A 36 5.26 -10.48 -5.97
C LYS A 36 4.66 -9.94 -7.27
N TYR A 37 3.98 -10.78 -8.05
CA TYR A 37 3.34 -10.36 -9.29
C TYR A 37 2.02 -9.61 -9.05
N LYS A 38 1.21 -10.07 -8.10
CA LYS A 38 -0.08 -9.47 -7.75
C LYS A 38 0.11 -8.04 -7.27
N ASN A 39 1.11 -7.80 -6.42
CA ASN A 39 1.44 -6.47 -5.92
C ASN A 39 1.72 -5.45 -7.05
N LYS A 40 2.36 -5.86 -8.16
CA LYS A 40 2.57 -4.94 -9.30
C LYS A 40 1.27 -4.57 -10.00
N TRP A 41 0.37 -5.54 -10.15
CA TRP A 41 -0.93 -5.32 -10.77
C TRP A 41 -1.84 -4.47 -9.86
N ASP A 42 -1.86 -4.78 -8.57
CA ASP A 42 -2.62 -4.03 -7.56
C ASP A 42 -2.16 -2.57 -7.48
N LEU A 43 -0.82 -2.34 -7.46
CA LEU A 43 -0.25 -0.99 -7.49
C LEU A 43 -0.61 -0.23 -8.76
N LYS A 44 -0.66 -0.92 -9.91
CA LYS A 44 -1.04 -0.29 -11.18
C LYS A 44 -2.50 0.18 -11.14
N ILE A 45 -3.42 -0.68 -10.68
CA ILE A 45 -4.84 -0.32 -10.55
C ILE A 45 -5.02 0.86 -9.61
N PHE A 46 -4.33 0.83 -8.46
CA PHE A 46 -4.41 1.92 -7.50
C PHE A 46 -3.89 3.24 -8.09
N ARG A 47 -2.76 3.22 -8.82
CA ARG A 47 -2.23 4.42 -9.50
C ARG A 47 -3.19 4.96 -10.56
N GLU A 48 -3.81 4.08 -11.36
CA GLU A 48 -4.81 4.48 -12.36
C GLU A 48 -6.02 5.15 -11.70
N TRP A 49 -6.50 4.58 -10.59
CA TRP A 49 -7.56 5.19 -9.79
C TRP A 49 -7.16 6.55 -9.19
N GLN A 50 -5.96 6.68 -8.64
CA GLN A 50 -5.45 7.96 -8.12
C GLN A 50 -5.43 9.05 -9.20
N GLN A 51 -5.06 8.69 -10.43
CA GLN A 51 -5.07 9.62 -11.58
C GLN A 51 -6.49 10.07 -11.92
N GLN A 52 -7.47 9.17 -11.91
CA GLN A 52 -8.88 9.51 -12.14
C GLN A 52 -9.43 10.42 -11.04
N LEU A 53 -9.09 10.16 -9.77
CA LEU A 53 -9.46 11.03 -8.65
C LEU A 53 -8.84 12.42 -8.73
N ARG A 54 -7.62 12.54 -9.29
CA ARG A 54 -6.99 13.84 -9.53
C ARG A 54 -7.80 14.73 -10.48
N GLU A 55 -8.53 14.13 -11.40
CA GLU A 55 -9.41 14.85 -12.35
C GLU A 55 -10.77 15.19 -11.72
N LEU A 56 -11.25 14.37 -10.78
CA LEU A 56 -12.45 14.62 -10.00
C LEU A 56 -12.18 15.68 -8.92
N LYS A 57 -12.34 16.96 -9.29
CA LYS A 57 -12.23 18.15 -8.42
C LYS A 57 -13.07 18.15 -7.13
N VAL A 58 -13.92 17.16 -6.90
CA VAL A 58 -14.84 17.14 -5.78
C VAL A 58 -14.51 15.94 -4.90
N PRO A 59 -13.89 16.13 -3.73
CA PRO A 59 -13.93 15.09 -2.72
C PRO A 59 -15.41 14.96 -2.36
N ILE A 60 -16.09 13.93 -2.85
CA ILE A 60 -17.41 13.60 -2.32
C ILE A 60 -17.15 13.17 -0.88
N LEU A 61 -17.33 14.16 -0.02
CA LEU A 61 -17.16 14.16 1.41
C LEU A 61 -18.06 13.05 1.97
N ASP A 62 -17.41 12.09 2.60
CA ASP A 62 -17.95 11.14 3.56
C ASP A 62 -19.31 10.46 3.22
N PHE A 63 -19.28 9.42 2.38
CA PHE A 63 -20.36 8.42 2.32
C PHE A 63 -20.33 7.57 3.60
N GLY A 64 -20.84 8.09 4.72
CA GLY A 64 -21.16 7.28 5.91
C GLY A 64 -20.70 7.80 7.26
N GLY A 65 -19.96 8.91 7.33
CA GLY A 65 -19.43 9.38 8.59
C GLY A 65 -18.19 8.63 9.06
N LEU A 66 -17.56 7.84 8.18
CA LEU A 66 -16.45 6.95 8.52
C LEU A 66 -15.19 7.75 8.88
N PHE A 67 -15.12 9.01 8.44
CA PHE A 67 -13.99 9.91 8.67
C PHE A 67 -14.32 11.09 9.59
N LYS A 68 -15.40 11.02 10.36
CA LYS A 68 -15.81 12.09 11.28
C LYS A 68 -14.73 12.50 12.28
N ASP A 69 -13.93 11.53 12.72
CA ASP A 69 -12.81 11.74 13.65
C ASP A 69 -11.45 11.86 12.94
N TYR A 70 -11.45 11.79 11.61
CA TYR A 70 -10.23 11.93 10.82
C TYR A 70 -9.93 13.42 10.63
N GLU A 71 -8.72 13.84 10.99
CA GLU A 71 -8.24 15.19 10.71
C GLU A 71 -7.96 15.34 9.21
N LEU A 72 -9.01 15.48 8.41
CA LEU A 72 -8.94 15.54 6.93
C LEU A 72 -7.97 16.61 6.41
N HIS A 73 -7.75 17.68 7.17
CA HIS A 73 -6.79 18.73 6.85
C HIS A 73 -5.32 18.29 6.94
N LYS A 74 -5.05 17.14 7.57
CA LYS A 74 -3.72 16.51 7.65
C LYS A 74 -3.52 15.42 6.59
N VAL A 75 -4.56 15.07 5.85
CA VAL A 75 -4.46 14.09 4.77
C VAL A 75 -3.78 14.74 3.57
N ASN A 76 -2.67 14.15 3.15
CA ASN A 76 -1.97 14.49 1.93
C ASN A 76 -2.90 14.34 0.73
N HIS A 77 -2.67 15.18 -0.29
CA HIS A 77 -3.43 15.11 -1.52
C HIS A 77 -3.28 13.71 -2.16
N VAL A 78 -4.37 13.19 -2.74
CA VAL A 78 -4.42 11.84 -3.36
C VAL A 78 -3.39 11.67 -4.49
N SER A 79 -2.89 12.78 -5.06
CA SER A 79 -1.82 12.77 -6.06
C SER A 79 -0.40 12.61 -5.50
N CYS A 80 -0.24 12.45 -4.19
CA CYS A 80 1.04 12.08 -3.59
C CYS A 80 1.41 10.65 -3.98
N GLU A 81 2.69 10.37 -4.18
CA GLU A 81 3.13 8.98 -4.39
C GLU A 81 2.86 8.17 -3.12
N ILE A 82 2.46 6.91 -3.27
CA ILE A 82 2.14 6.01 -2.13
C ILE A 82 3.30 5.95 -1.13
N GLU A 83 4.53 6.00 -1.65
CA GLU A 83 5.79 5.92 -0.90
C GLU A 83 6.00 7.15 -0.01
N ASP A 84 5.41 8.30 -0.37
CA ASP A 84 5.54 9.58 0.32
C ASP A 84 4.33 9.90 1.21
N MET A 85 3.28 9.07 1.17
CA MET A 85 2.10 9.25 2.01
C MET A 85 2.40 8.87 3.46
N ASP A 86 2.00 9.73 4.40
CA ASP A 86 1.91 9.31 5.80
C ASP A 86 0.82 8.22 5.98
N ALA A 87 0.87 7.53 7.11
CA ALA A 87 -0.06 6.43 7.40
C ALA A 87 -1.54 6.85 7.39
N ILE A 88 -1.85 8.09 7.82
CA ILE A 88 -3.22 8.62 7.86
C ILE A 88 -3.73 8.78 6.43
N SER A 89 -2.91 9.40 5.58
CA SER A 89 -3.18 9.66 4.17
C SER A 89 -3.35 8.37 3.36
N LEU A 90 -2.46 7.40 3.58
CA LEU A 90 -2.53 6.10 2.92
C LEU A 90 -3.81 5.34 3.30
N ASN A 91 -4.15 5.29 4.58
CA ASN A 91 -5.36 4.64 5.07
C ASN A 91 -6.63 5.29 4.50
N TYR A 92 -6.67 6.62 4.44
CA TYR A 92 -7.76 7.35 3.81
C TYR A 92 -7.91 6.98 2.32
N CYS A 93 -6.82 7.00 1.57
CA CYS A 93 -6.82 6.69 0.13
C CYS A 93 -7.25 5.24 -0.14
N LEU A 94 -6.72 4.26 0.61
CA LEU A 94 -7.10 2.85 0.46
C LEU A 94 -8.58 2.63 0.78
N THR A 95 -9.10 3.28 1.84
CA THR A 95 -10.51 3.16 2.20
C THR A 95 -11.41 3.79 1.13
N LYS A 96 -11.02 4.95 0.59
CA LYS A 96 -11.71 5.58 -0.55
C LYS A 96 -11.69 4.71 -1.80
N PHE A 97 -10.55 4.09 -2.12
CA PHE A 97 -10.42 3.16 -3.22
C PHE A 97 -11.42 2.01 -3.08
N VAL A 98 -11.42 1.32 -1.93
CA VAL A 98 -12.33 0.19 -1.66
C VAL A 98 -13.80 0.62 -1.78
N MET A 99 -14.17 1.79 -1.24
CA MET A 99 -15.54 2.29 -1.33
C MET A 99 -15.97 2.56 -2.78
N GLU A 100 -15.14 3.22 -3.58
CA GLU A 100 -15.49 3.53 -4.97
C GLU A 100 -15.57 2.27 -5.83
N GLN A 101 -14.67 1.30 -5.63
CA GLN A 101 -14.75 0.00 -6.30
C GLN A 101 -16.02 -0.76 -5.90
N TYR A 102 -16.45 -0.68 -4.63
CA TYR A 102 -17.67 -1.35 -4.18
C TYR A 102 -18.94 -0.68 -4.74
N ILE A 103 -19.00 0.66 -4.73
CA ILE A 103 -20.15 1.43 -5.23
C ILE A 103 -20.32 1.26 -6.74
N THR A 104 -19.23 1.30 -7.51
CA THR A 104 -19.31 1.13 -8.98
C THR A 104 -19.79 -0.26 -9.38
N ASN A 105 -19.32 -1.32 -8.71
CA ASN A 105 -19.78 -2.69 -8.97
C ASN A 105 -21.21 -2.97 -8.47
N SER A 106 -21.73 -2.20 -7.51
CA SER A 106 -23.11 -2.35 -7.01
C SER A 106 -24.19 -1.74 -7.92
N LYS A 107 -23.79 -0.96 -8.94
CA LYS A 107 -24.69 -0.27 -9.88
C LYS A 107 -24.80 -0.97 -11.24
N GLN A 108 -24.24 -2.17 -11.38
CA GLN A 108 -24.19 -2.96 -12.61
C GLN A 108 -24.96 -4.27 -12.43
#